data_AF-M4SVG1-F1
#
_entry.id   AF-M4SVG1-F1
#
_cell.length_a   1.000
_cell.length_b   1.000
_cell.length_c   1.000
_cell.angle_alpha   90.00
_cell.angle_beta   90.00
_cell.angle_gamma   90.00
#
_symmetry.space_group_name_H-M   'P 1'
#
loop_
_entity.id
_entity.type
_entity.pdbx_description
1 polymer ?
#
loop_
_entity_poly.entity_id
_entity_poly.type
_entity_poly.pdbx_seq_one_letter_code
_entity_poly.pdbx_strand_id
1 'polypeptide(L)'
;MRQAANNVIRTILERAQEVKQQEADSIKAIKDDKAAVYAALQSALFAEAAEDLNKDNAKGDWGDVCTHASNAKANILTSVAVTAICLCQSTDQGKANCGHSLNTQWNNGDNREGAKIQQAWPLIKTACEKRKPPEHITSNTIRATIAQFKSRLGLSLAHKTTRKPLILGETDDSSCTDAAAKLCIDYTDALATGGKGITWLSNLDHAADLVDNATGAAAHLKLLAAQQKQLVSQAVQAYTFARYAATVPAETMHQTPLQDIEAKQEAAEKECNKIDKDTDCAANPKCKWNNKAEDPKKKCTLSEEAKQAVEKANQEGKGAKTTNTTGNNSFVIKKAPLMLAFFLLGVKFKYYTILRIVVPFHVNFLFS
;
A
#
# COMPACT_ATOMS: atom_id res chain seq x y z
N MET A 1 42.17 4.59 -9.01
CA MET A 1 41.24 4.08 -7.96
C MET A 1 40.29 5.14 -7.40
N ARG A 2 40.77 6.30 -6.92
CA ARG A 2 39.88 7.38 -6.42
C ARG A 2 38.86 7.89 -7.45
N GLN A 3 39.26 8.04 -8.72
CA GLN A 3 38.34 8.42 -9.81
C GLN A 3 37.27 7.37 -10.09
N ALA A 4 37.61 6.08 -10.07
CA ALA A 4 36.64 4.99 -10.27
C ALA A 4 35.60 4.96 -9.15
N ALA A 5 36.02 5.11 -7.89
CA ALA A 5 35.10 5.21 -6.75
C ALA A 5 34.20 6.45 -6.82
N ASN A 6 34.74 7.60 -7.20
CA ASN A 6 33.94 8.81 -7.40
C ASN A 6 32.89 8.64 -8.51
N ASN A 7 33.23 7.94 -9.61
CA ASN A 7 32.27 7.63 -10.67
C ASN A 7 31.15 6.70 -10.17
N VAL A 8 31.48 5.65 -9.42
CA VAL A 8 30.48 4.75 -8.80
C VAL A 8 29.57 5.51 -7.84
N ILE A 9 30.14 6.33 -6.95
CA ILE A 9 29.37 7.14 -5.99
C ILE A 9 28.46 8.13 -6.72
N ARG A 10 28.92 8.75 -7.82
CA ARG A 10 28.10 9.64 -8.65
C ARG A 10 26.89 8.91 -9.26
N THR A 11 27.09 7.72 -9.85
CA THR A 11 25.97 6.93 -10.38
C THR A 11 24.99 6.50 -9.29
N ILE A 12 25.48 6.15 -8.09
CA ILE A 12 24.60 5.84 -6.95
C ILE A 12 23.80 7.08 -6.52
N LEU A 13 24.42 8.27 -6.53
CA LEU A 13 23.75 9.53 -6.21
C LEU A 13 22.65 9.86 -7.23
N GLU A 14 22.92 9.70 -8.53
CA GLU A 14 21.92 9.90 -9.60
C GLU A 14 20.70 9.01 -9.37
N ARG A 15 20.91 7.70 -9.14
CA ARG A 15 19.81 6.76 -8.82
C ARG A 15 19.08 7.12 -7.53
N ALA A 16 19.79 7.57 -6.51
CA ALA A 16 19.17 7.97 -5.24
C ALA A 16 18.28 9.22 -5.40
N GLN A 17 18.64 10.13 -6.31
CA GLN A 17 17.81 11.29 -6.65
C GLN A 17 16.52 10.87 -7.38
N GLU A 18 16.60 9.92 -8.32
CA GLU A 18 15.44 9.35 -9.00
C GLU A 18 14.47 8.69 -8.01
N VAL A 19 14.99 7.82 -7.13
CA VAL A 19 14.18 7.16 -6.09
C VAL A 19 13.53 8.19 -5.18
N LYS A 20 14.26 9.24 -4.77
CA LYS A 20 13.70 10.31 -3.95
C LYS A 20 12.54 11.03 -4.64
N GLN A 21 12.60 11.24 -5.96
CA GLN A 21 11.50 11.83 -6.70
C GLN A 21 10.30 10.88 -6.74
N GLN A 22 10.52 9.59 -7.00
CA GLN A 22 9.46 8.57 -6.99
C GLN A 22 8.78 8.45 -5.61
N GLU A 23 9.54 8.59 -4.51
CA GLU A 23 8.99 8.66 -3.16
C GLU A 23 8.07 9.87 -2.99
N ALA A 24 8.50 11.05 -3.44
CA ALA A 24 7.70 12.27 -3.36
C ALA A 24 6.40 12.16 -4.18
N ASP A 25 6.48 11.57 -5.38
CA ASP A 25 5.32 11.34 -6.25
C ASP A 25 4.35 10.33 -5.61
N SER A 26 4.88 9.26 -5.00
CA SER A 26 4.07 8.28 -4.25
C SER A 26 3.38 8.90 -3.03
N ILE A 27 4.07 9.77 -2.29
CA ILE A 27 3.47 10.52 -1.16
C ILE A 27 2.34 11.42 -1.65
N LYS A 28 2.54 12.11 -2.79
CA LYS A 28 1.50 12.94 -3.40
C LYS A 28 0.29 12.08 -3.81
N ALA A 29 0.52 10.96 -4.49
CA ALA A 29 -0.54 10.03 -4.88
C ALA A 29 -1.36 9.55 -3.68
N ILE A 30 -0.70 9.12 -2.59
CA ILE A 30 -1.40 8.70 -1.36
C ILE A 30 -2.26 9.83 -0.78
N LYS A 31 -1.79 11.08 -0.81
CA LYS A 31 -2.56 12.23 -0.33
C LYS A 31 -3.79 12.50 -1.21
N ASP A 32 -3.62 12.44 -2.52
CA ASP A 32 -4.70 12.68 -3.49
C ASP A 32 -5.73 11.55 -3.41
N ASP A 33 -5.29 10.29 -3.35
CA ASP A 33 -6.16 9.13 -3.15
C ASP A 33 -6.95 9.25 -1.84
N LYS A 34 -6.30 9.65 -0.74
CA LYS A 34 -7.00 9.88 0.53
C LYS A 34 -8.11 10.92 0.40
N ALA A 35 -7.85 12.03 -0.30
CA ALA A 35 -8.88 13.05 -0.53
C ALA A 35 -10.02 12.51 -1.39
N ALA A 36 -9.71 11.74 -2.45
CA ALA A 36 -10.70 11.11 -3.30
C ALA A 36 -11.55 10.06 -2.55
N VAL A 37 -10.95 9.26 -1.67
CA VAL A 37 -11.68 8.31 -0.80
C VAL A 37 -12.71 9.04 0.05
N TYR A 38 -12.32 10.13 0.73
CA TYR A 38 -13.27 10.91 1.51
C TYR A 38 -14.39 11.50 0.65
N ALA A 39 -14.05 12.08 -0.49
CA ALA A 39 -15.06 12.64 -1.40
C ALA A 39 -16.06 11.59 -1.89
N ALA A 40 -15.60 10.37 -2.19
CA ALA A 40 -16.47 9.26 -2.60
C ALA A 40 -17.37 8.75 -1.46
N LEU A 41 -16.82 8.60 -0.25
CA LEU A 41 -17.60 8.21 0.94
C LEU A 41 -18.64 9.28 1.30
N GLN A 42 -18.26 10.55 1.26
CA GLN A 42 -19.17 11.68 1.47
C GLN A 42 -20.27 11.71 0.42
N SER A 43 -19.92 11.51 -0.86
CA SER A 43 -20.90 11.44 -1.95
C SER A 43 -21.86 10.26 -1.81
N ALA A 44 -21.42 9.12 -1.27
CA ALA A 44 -22.33 8.02 -0.93
C ALA A 44 -23.27 8.40 0.23
N LEU A 45 -22.76 9.05 1.27
CA LEU A 45 -23.55 9.44 2.43
C LEU A 45 -24.56 10.55 2.12
N PHE A 46 -24.14 11.57 1.36
CA PHE A 46 -24.83 12.86 1.29
C PHE A 46 -25.21 13.30 -0.13
N ALA A 47 -24.99 12.44 -1.13
CA ALA A 47 -25.15 12.74 -2.57
C ALA A 47 -24.17 13.79 -3.14
N GLU A 48 -23.27 14.34 -2.31
CA GLU A 48 -22.21 15.25 -2.70
C GLU A 48 -20.99 15.09 -1.80
N ALA A 49 -19.84 15.63 -2.23
CA ALA A 49 -18.61 15.65 -1.43
C ALA A 49 -18.68 16.73 -0.33
N ALA A 50 -19.52 16.50 0.67
CA ALA A 50 -19.73 17.38 1.82
C ALA A 50 -19.53 16.64 3.15
N GLU A 51 -19.29 17.38 4.22
CA GLU A 51 -19.11 16.80 5.57
C GLU A 51 -20.43 16.39 6.23
N ASP A 52 -21.56 16.94 5.76
CA ASP A 52 -22.87 16.67 6.31
C ASP A 52 -23.97 16.75 5.24
N LEU A 53 -25.18 16.29 5.58
CA LEU A 53 -26.31 16.29 4.68
C LEU A 53 -26.80 17.72 4.42
N ASN A 54 -26.67 18.15 3.18
CA ASN A 54 -27.27 19.39 2.71
C ASN A 54 -28.76 19.17 2.42
N LYS A 55 -29.62 19.91 3.12
CA LYS A 55 -31.08 19.82 2.93
C LYS A 55 -31.51 20.15 1.51
N ASP A 56 -30.73 20.97 0.80
CA ASP A 56 -31.05 21.42 -0.55
C ASP A 56 -31.01 20.26 -1.56
N ASN A 57 -30.20 19.22 -1.28
CA ASN A 57 -30.12 18.01 -2.09
C ASN A 57 -31.30 17.07 -1.88
N ALA A 58 -32.20 17.37 -0.93
CA ALA A 58 -33.37 16.56 -0.59
C ALA A 58 -34.60 17.45 -0.33
N LYS A 59 -34.70 18.58 -1.05
CA LYS A 59 -35.91 19.41 -1.12
C LYS A 59 -36.97 18.71 -1.97
N GLY A 60 -38.22 18.89 -1.57
CA GLY A 60 -39.36 18.35 -2.29
C GLY A 60 -40.40 17.80 -1.34
N ASP A 61 -41.58 17.57 -1.89
CA ASP A 61 -42.66 16.90 -1.19
C ASP A 61 -42.18 15.47 -0.80
N TRP A 62 -42.59 15.00 0.37
CA TRP A 62 -42.16 13.70 0.90
C TRP A 62 -42.35 12.56 -0.09
N GLY A 63 -43.50 12.54 -0.78
CA GLY A 63 -43.80 11.54 -1.79
C GLY A 63 -42.81 11.48 -2.95
N ASP A 64 -42.01 12.54 -3.17
CA ASP A 64 -40.95 12.59 -4.19
C ASP A 64 -39.56 12.28 -3.61
N VAL A 65 -39.28 12.73 -2.39
CA VAL A 65 -37.98 12.50 -1.73
C VAL A 65 -37.86 11.06 -1.20
N CYS A 66 -38.96 10.56 -0.65
CA CYS A 66 -39.12 9.23 -0.08
C CYS A 66 -40.30 8.51 -0.74
N THR A 67 -40.29 8.43 -2.07
CA THR A 67 -41.26 7.70 -2.91
C THR A 67 -41.49 6.25 -2.51
N HIS A 68 -40.66 5.69 -1.61
CA HIS A 68 -40.59 4.28 -1.22
C HIS A 68 -40.39 3.29 -2.40
N ALA A 69 -40.30 3.80 -3.62
CA ALA A 69 -40.08 3.10 -4.89
C ALA A 69 -38.89 3.73 -5.62
N SER A 70 -37.98 2.89 -6.12
CA SER A 70 -36.71 3.29 -6.74
C SER A 70 -36.83 3.85 -8.16
N ASN A 71 -37.73 4.80 -8.40
CA ASN A 71 -37.82 5.47 -9.69
C ASN A 71 -36.60 6.40 -9.93
N ALA A 72 -36.36 6.79 -11.18
CA ALA A 72 -35.11 7.41 -11.63
C ALA A 72 -34.78 8.80 -11.03
N LYS A 73 -35.64 9.38 -10.18
CA LYS A 73 -35.45 10.70 -9.55
C LYS A 73 -35.31 10.63 -8.02
N ALA A 74 -35.41 9.46 -7.41
CA ALA A 74 -35.54 9.35 -5.97
C ALA A 74 -34.20 9.55 -5.22
N ASN A 75 -34.17 10.46 -4.25
CA ASN A 75 -32.98 10.78 -3.44
C ASN A 75 -32.47 9.57 -2.60
N ILE A 76 -33.33 8.59 -2.36
CA ILE A 76 -32.98 7.28 -1.79
C ILE A 76 -31.98 6.47 -2.64
N LEU A 77 -31.76 6.85 -3.91
CA LEU A 77 -30.76 6.23 -4.78
C LEU A 77 -29.39 6.91 -4.70
N THR A 78 -29.33 8.14 -4.19
CA THR A 78 -28.11 8.97 -4.21
C THR A 78 -27.51 9.21 -2.84
N SER A 79 -28.28 9.08 -1.75
CA SER A 79 -27.79 9.33 -0.39
C SER A 79 -28.21 8.23 0.60
N VAL A 80 -27.23 7.68 1.31
CA VAL A 80 -27.46 6.79 2.46
C VAL A 80 -28.20 7.52 3.59
N ALA A 81 -27.87 8.80 3.84
CA ALA A 81 -28.53 9.59 4.87
C ALA A 81 -30.03 9.77 4.58
N VAL A 82 -30.39 10.13 3.36
CA VAL A 82 -31.80 10.23 2.95
C VAL A 82 -32.48 8.86 3.00
N THR A 83 -31.83 7.81 2.51
CA THR A 83 -32.32 6.42 2.62
C THR A 83 -32.66 6.04 4.06
N ALA A 84 -31.75 6.33 5.01
CA ALA A 84 -31.98 6.06 6.42
C ALA A 84 -33.13 6.88 7.00
N ILE A 85 -33.28 8.15 6.60
CA ILE A 85 -34.44 8.97 6.98
C ILE A 85 -35.73 8.33 6.47
N CYS A 86 -35.79 7.99 5.19
CA CYS A 86 -36.98 7.38 4.58
C CYS A 86 -37.35 6.01 5.18
N LEU A 87 -36.36 5.24 5.65
CA LEU A 87 -36.58 3.95 6.32
C LEU A 87 -37.00 4.07 7.79
N CYS A 88 -36.85 5.25 8.39
CA CYS A 88 -37.07 5.43 9.82
C CYS A 88 -38.17 6.44 10.13
N GLN A 89 -38.78 7.09 9.13
CA GLN A 89 -39.83 8.08 9.34
C GLN A 89 -41.15 7.62 8.72
N SER A 90 -42.20 7.58 9.53
CA SER A 90 -43.58 7.30 9.10
C SER A 90 -44.47 8.54 9.24
N THR A 91 -45.63 8.54 8.60
CA THR A 91 -46.70 9.52 8.86
C THR A 91 -47.40 9.31 10.20
N ASP A 92 -47.22 8.15 10.83
CA ASP A 92 -47.86 7.77 12.09
C ASP A 92 -47.15 8.42 13.29
N GLN A 93 -47.87 9.21 14.09
CA GLN A 93 -47.33 9.86 15.28
C GLN A 93 -46.89 8.85 16.35
N GLY A 94 -45.77 9.14 17.03
CA GLY A 94 -45.39 8.49 18.28
C GLY A 94 -44.81 7.07 18.18
N LYS A 95 -44.45 6.60 16.98
CA LYS A 95 -43.75 5.32 16.80
C LYS A 95 -42.24 5.50 16.80
N ALA A 96 -41.55 4.77 17.66
CA ALA A 96 -40.09 4.73 17.69
C ALA A 96 -39.55 3.80 16.58
N ASN A 97 -39.64 4.24 15.33
CA ASN A 97 -39.11 3.49 14.19
C ASN A 97 -37.57 3.47 14.24
N CYS A 98 -36.96 2.40 13.73
CA CYS A 98 -35.51 2.17 13.83
C CYS A 98 -34.94 2.27 15.27
N GLY A 99 -35.77 2.02 16.28
CA GLY A 99 -35.40 2.04 17.69
C GLY A 99 -35.13 3.42 18.30
N HIS A 100 -35.63 4.51 17.68
CA HIS A 100 -35.40 5.88 18.13
C HIS A 100 -36.69 6.69 18.14
N SER A 101 -36.82 7.62 19.10
CA SER A 101 -37.94 8.57 19.18
C SER A 101 -37.80 9.67 18.13
N LEU A 102 -37.90 9.30 16.85
CA LEU A 102 -38.11 10.26 15.78
C LEU A 102 -39.54 10.81 15.95
N ASN A 103 -39.64 12.02 16.50
CA ASN A 103 -40.91 12.68 16.80
C ASN A 103 -41.37 13.61 15.67
N THR A 104 -40.62 13.68 14.57
CA THR A 104 -41.00 14.48 13.42
C THR A 104 -42.01 13.70 12.60
N GLN A 105 -43.28 14.13 12.62
CA GLN A 105 -44.29 13.68 11.67
C GLN A 105 -44.08 14.39 10.33
N TRP A 106 -44.17 13.65 9.23
CA TRP A 106 -44.07 14.17 7.87
C TRP A 106 -45.37 13.83 7.14
N ASN A 107 -45.96 14.78 6.45
CA ASN A 107 -47.06 14.53 5.53
C ASN A 107 -46.57 14.56 4.08
N ASN A 108 -47.35 13.99 3.16
CA ASN A 108 -46.98 13.82 1.76
C ASN A 108 -46.55 15.15 1.05
N GLY A 109 -47.09 16.30 1.46
CA GLY A 109 -46.76 17.63 0.93
C GLY A 109 -45.79 18.47 1.79
N ASP A 110 -45.18 17.88 2.82
CA ASP A 110 -44.19 18.55 3.67
C ASP A 110 -42.78 18.38 3.09
N ASN A 111 -41.81 19.18 3.58
CA ASN A 111 -40.38 19.17 3.20
C ASN A 111 -39.98 19.93 1.90
N ARG A 112 -40.87 20.76 1.33
CA ARG A 112 -40.56 21.63 0.18
C ARG A 112 -39.21 22.35 0.27
N GLU A 113 -38.90 22.90 1.45
CA GLU A 113 -37.64 23.63 1.71
C GLU A 113 -36.55 22.79 2.44
N GLY A 114 -36.71 21.47 2.52
CA GLY A 114 -35.74 20.56 3.14
C GLY A 114 -35.69 20.58 4.67
N ALA A 115 -36.56 21.37 5.33
CA ALA A 115 -36.52 21.58 6.77
C ALA A 115 -36.71 20.27 7.59
N LYS A 116 -37.48 19.33 7.06
CA LYS A 116 -37.74 18.07 7.74
C LYS A 116 -36.53 17.13 7.67
N ILE A 117 -35.86 17.07 6.52
CA ILE A 117 -34.58 16.37 6.34
C ILE A 117 -33.56 16.90 7.35
N GLN A 118 -33.46 18.24 7.47
CA GLN A 118 -32.54 18.92 8.39
C GLN A 118 -32.81 18.58 9.87
N GLN A 119 -34.07 18.32 10.24
CA GLN A 119 -34.44 17.93 11.60
C GLN A 119 -34.21 16.44 11.88
N ALA A 120 -34.49 15.57 10.92
CA ALA A 120 -34.40 14.13 11.09
C ALA A 120 -32.96 13.62 11.09
N TRP A 121 -32.10 14.18 10.23
CA TRP A 121 -30.76 13.66 10.05
C TRP A 121 -29.89 13.67 11.32
N PRO A 122 -29.83 14.76 12.13
CA PRO A 122 -29.05 14.75 13.36
C PRO A 122 -29.45 13.64 14.34
N LEU A 123 -30.76 13.33 14.43
CA LEU A 123 -31.27 12.27 15.30
C LEU A 123 -30.81 10.88 14.86
N ILE A 124 -30.83 10.62 13.54
CA ILE A 124 -30.33 9.37 12.95
C ILE A 124 -28.81 9.28 13.06
N LYS A 125 -28.09 10.38 12.80
CA LYS A 125 -26.64 10.44 12.93
C LYS A 125 -26.20 10.10 14.36
N THR A 126 -26.78 10.74 15.37
CA THR A 126 -26.51 10.44 16.79
C THR A 126 -26.85 9.00 17.17
N ALA A 127 -27.89 8.42 16.58
CA ALA A 127 -28.21 7.00 16.76
C ALA A 127 -27.12 6.09 16.19
N CYS A 128 -26.65 6.37 14.98
CA CYS A 128 -25.60 5.62 14.31
C CYS A 128 -24.26 5.71 15.04
N GLU A 129 -23.90 6.89 15.59
CA GLU A 129 -22.66 7.13 16.31
C GLU A 129 -22.51 6.32 17.61
N LYS A 130 -23.60 5.76 18.14
CA LYS A 130 -23.56 4.82 19.28
C LYS A 130 -23.00 3.45 18.88
N ARG A 131 -22.94 3.14 17.58
CA ARG A 131 -22.39 1.87 17.08
C ARG A 131 -20.87 1.98 16.99
N LYS A 132 -20.17 0.90 17.36
CA LYS A 132 -18.72 0.85 17.26
C LYS A 132 -18.29 0.96 15.78
N PRO A 133 -17.53 2.00 15.39
CA PRO A 133 -17.03 2.09 14.04
C PRO A 133 -15.97 1.00 13.78
N PRO A 134 -15.73 0.62 12.51
CA PRO A 134 -14.59 -0.21 12.18
C PRO A 134 -13.29 0.52 12.58
N GLU A 135 -12.31 -0.22 13.05
CA GLU A 135 -11.00 0.33 13.43
C GLU A 135 -10.27 0.92 12.21
N HIS A 136 -10.45 0.30 11.04
CA HIS A 136 -9.86 0.73 9.79
C HIS A 136 -10.87 0.67 8.64
N ILE A 137 -10.93 1.75 7.86
CA ILE A 137 -11.59 1.76 6.57
C ILE A 137 -10.64 1.13 5.56
N THR A 138 -10.95 -0.09 5.18
CA THR A 138 -10.25 -0.84 4.14
C THR A 138 -11.20 -1.10 2.98
N SER A 139 -10.66 -1.41 1.81
CA SER A 139 -11.45 -1.84 0.66
C SER A 139 -12.35 -3.03 1.00
N ASN A 140 -11.82 -4.01 1.74
CA ASN A 140 -12.60 -5.14 2.23
C ASN A 140 -13.73 -4.72 3.19
N THR A 141 -13.47 -3.79 4.13
CA THR A 141 -14.49 -3.28 5.05
C THR A 141 -15.65 -2.62 4.29
N ILE A 142 -15.34 -1.83 3.25
CA ILE A 142 -16.35 -1.14 2.44
C ILE A 142 -17.16 -2.15 1.62
N ARG A 143 -16.50 -3.07 0.90
CA ARG A 143 -17.18 -4.11 0.12
C ARG A 143 -18.00 -5.07 0.99
N ALA A 144 -17.53 -5.38 2.20
CA ALA A 144 -18.30 -6.14 3.18
C ALA A 144 -19.56 -5.38 3.63
N THR A 145 -19.48 -4.05 3.79
CA THR A 145 -20.65 -3.21 4.11
C THR A 145 -21.67 -3.24 2.96
N ILE A 146 -21.22 -3.16 1.71
CA ILE A 146 -22.08 -3.32 0.51
C ILE A 146 -22.75 -4.70 0.51
N ALA A 147 -22.00 -5.76 0.79
CA ALA A 147 -22.53 -7.12 0.85
C ALA A 147 -23.55 -7.31 1.99
N GLN A 148 -23.30 -6.71 3.16
CA GLN A 148 -24.23 -6.71 4.29
C GLN A 148 -25.52 -5.95 3.98
N PHE A 149 -25.45 -4.84 3.26
CA PHE A 149 -26.64 -4.16 2.78
C PHE A 149 -27.44 -5.06 1.83
N LYS A 150 -26.78 -5.63 0.81
CA LYS A 150 -27.42 -6.49 -0.18
C LYS A 150 -28.06 -7.73 0.46
N SER A 151 -27.44 -8.30 1.50
CA SER A 151 -27.98 -9.46 2.20
C SER A 151 -29.23 -9.15 3.04
N ARG A 152 -29.53 -7.88 3.30
CA ARG A 152 -30.77 -7.45 3.97
C ARG A 152 -31.95 -7.29 3.02
N LEU A 153 -31.72 -7.24 1.71
CA LEU A 153 -32.79 -7.15 0.73
C LEU A 153 -33.67 -8.41 0.79
N GLY A 154 -34.99 -8.21 0.79
CA GLY A 154 -35.98 -9.27 0.90
C GLY A 154 -36.12 -9.89 2.30
N LEU A 155 -35.39 -9.38 3.31
CA LEU A 155 -35.48 -9.84 4.70
C LEU A 155 -36.26 -8.82 5.56
N SER A 156 -37.60 -8.93 5.58
CA SER A 156 -38.44 -8.26 6.60
C SER A 156 -38.59 -9.16 7.85
N LEU A 157 -38.82 -8.53 9.01
CA LEU A 157 -38.98 -9.21 10.30
C LEU A 157 -40.27 -10.03 10.38
N ALA A 158 -41.35 -9.59 9.72
CA ALA A 158 -42.63 -10.30 9.66
C ALA A 158 -42.86 -11.07 8.35
N HIS A 159 -42.21 -10.68 7.24
CA HIS A 159 -42.53 -11.19 5.90
C HIS A 159 -41.27 -11.56 5.09
N LYS A 160 -41.02 -12.86 4.93
CA LYS A 160 -40.09 -13.38 3.91
C LYS A 160 -40.82 -13.47 2.57
N THR A 161 -41.04 -12.34 1.92
CA THR A 161 -41.79 -12.37 0.66
C THR A 161 -40.87 -12.82 -0.46
N THR A 162 -41.18 -13.96 -1.09
CA THR A 162 -40.49 -14.42 -2.31
C THR A 162 -40.86 -13.57 -3.53
N ARG A 163 -41.88 -12.69 -3.41
CA ARG A 163 -42.47 -11.94 -4.52
C ARG A 163 -41.72 -10.63 -4.83
N LYS A 164 -41.10 -9.99 -3.83
CA LYS A 164 -40.30 -8.77 -3.99
C LYS A 164 -38.98 -8.86 -3.21
N PRO A 165 -37.97 -9.56 -3.77
CA PRO A 165 -36.71 -9.82 -3.07
C PRO A 165 -35.80 -8.58 -2.94
N LEU A 166 -36.17 -7.44 -3.54
CA LEU A 166 -35.37 -6.22 -3.60
C LEU A 166 -35.87 -5.13 -2.67
N ILE A 167 -36.73 -5.48 -1.71
CA ILE A 167 -37.22 -4.56 -0.67
C ILE A 167 -36.24 -4.51 0.49
N LEU A 168 -35.97 -3.31 1.00
CA LEU A 168 -35.29 -3.09 2.28
C LEU A 168 -36.26 -2.48 3.29
N GLY A 169 -36.40 -3.05 4.48
CA GLY A 169 -37.24 -2.52 5.55
C GLY A 169 -38.39 -3.46 5.92
N GLU A 170 -39.42 -2.92 6.57
CA GLU A 170 -40.56 -3.69 7.07
C GLU A 170 -41.80 -3.51 6.19
N THR A 171 -42.51 -4.60 5.91
CA THR A 171 -43.78 -4.61 5.18
C THR A 171 -44.55 -5.89 5.49
N ASP A 172 -45.87 -5.82 5.59
CA ASP A 172 -46.77 -6.95 5.83
C ASP A 172 -47.39 -7.53 4.55
N ASP A 173 -47.19 -6.90 3.39
CA ASP A 173 -47.81 -7.33 2.11
C ASP A 173 -46.94 -7.07 0.87
N SER A 174 -45.64 -6.83 1.05
CA SER A 174 -44.71 -6.44 -0.01
C SER A 174 -44.98 -5.05 -0.63
N SER A 175 -45.83 -4.21 -0.02
CA SER A 175 -45.95 -2.80 -0.40
C SER A 175 -45.15 -1.92 0.56
N CYS A 176 -44.45 -0.95 0.00
CA CYS A 176 -43.77 0.08 0.77
C CYS A 176 -44.61 1.35 0.74
N THR A 177 -45.00 1.81 1.93
CA THR A 177 -45.79 3.03 2.10
C THR A 177 -45.24 3.84 3.27
N ASP A 178 -45.86 4.97 3.56
CA ASP A 178 -45.56 5.88 4.66
C ASP A 178 -46.10 5.40 6.03
N ALA A 179 -46.83 4.27 6.06
CA ALA A 179 -47.38 3.68 7.26
C ALA A 179 -46.31 2.93 8.07
N ALA A 180 -46.42 2.94 9.41
CA ALA A 180 -45.38 2.36 10.27
C ALA A 180 -45.14 0.85 10.05
N ALA A 181 -46.16 0.09 9.63
CA ALA A 181 -46.04 -1.35 9.33
C ALA A 181 -45.49 -1.65 7.93
N LYS A 182 -45.32 -0.63 7.08
CA LYS A 182 -44.93 -0.74 5.65
C LYS A 182 -43.73 0.13 5.30
N LEU A 183 -42.94 0.47 6.30
CA LEU A 183 -41.80 1.35 6.18
C LEU A 183 -40.61 0.63 5.53
N CYS A 184 -40.58 0.68 4.20
CA CYS A 184 -39.54 0.04 3.40
C CYS A 184 -39.21 0.83 2.12
N ILE A 185 -38.20 0.37 1.39
CA ILE A 185 -37.83 0.89 0.07
C ILE A 185 -37.79 -0.28 -0.90
N ASP A 186 -38.51 -0.15 -2.01
CA ASP A 186 -38.52 -1.10 -3.11
C ASP A 186 -37.47 -0.71 -4.16
N TYR A 187 -36.37 -1.48 -4.24
CA TYR A 187 -35.28 -1.28 -5.21
C TYR A 187 -35.48 -2.02 -6.54
N THR A 188 -36.67 -2.59 -6.79
CA THR A 188 -36.91 -3.43 -7.97
C THR A 188 -36.57 -2.70 -9.27
N ASP A 189 -37.02 -1.46 -9.46
CA ASP A 189 -36.81 -0.72 -10.72
C ASP A 189 -35.34 -0.28 -10.90
N ALA A 190 -34.67 0.12 -9.83
CA ALA A 190 -33.28 0.55 -9.89
C ALA A 190 -32.34 -0.62 -10.20
N LEU A 191 -32.67 -1.82 -9.72
CA LEU A 191 -31.86 -3.03 -9.88
C LEU A 191 -32.35 -3.97 -11.01
N ALA A 192 -33.43 -3.60 -11.70
CA ALA A 192 -33.88 -4.31 -12.90
C ALA A 192 -32.86 -4.21 -14.04
N THR A 193 -32.99 -5.08 -15.04
CA THR A 193 -32.23 -4.98 -16.28
C THR A 193 -32.49 -3.62 -16.96
N GLY A 194 -31.44 -2.82 -17.16
CA GLY A 194 -31.55 -1.46 -17.70
C GLY A 194 -31.88 -0.39 -16.65
N GLY A 195 -32.05 -0.77 -15.38
CA GLY A 195 -32.14 0.14 -14.25
C GLY A 195 -30.83 0.92 -14.04
N LYS A 196 -30.93 2.11 -13.43
CA LYS A 196 -29.77 2.99 -13.20
C LYS A 196 -28.88 2.55 -12.03
N GLY A 197 -29.27 1.50 -11.30
CA GLY A 197 -28.61 1.09 -10.07
C GLY A 197 -28.85 2.08 -8.92
N ILE A 198 -28.04 1.91 -7.88
CA ILE A 198 -28.07 2.74 -6.67
C ILE A 198 -26.75 3.52 -6.62
N THR A 199 -26.80 4.82 -6.91
CA THR A 199 -25.61 5.68 -7.02
C THR A 199 -24.75 5.67 -5.77
N TRP A 200 -25.35 5.69 -4.57
CA TRP A 200 -24.56 5.66 -3.35
C TRP A 200 -23.82 4.32 -3.16
N LEU A 201 -24.33 3.20 -3.68
CA LEU A 201 -23.58 1.93 -3.70
C LEU A 201 -22.39 2.00 -4.65
N SER A 202 -22.56 2.60 -5.83
CA SER A 202 -21.47 2.81 -6.79
C SER A 202 -20.37 3.71 -6.20
N ASN A 203 -20.75 4.75 -5.44
CA ASN A 203 -19.79 5.61 -4.74
C ASN A 203 -19.03 4.86 -3.64
N LEU A 204 -19.66 3.94 -2.91
CA LEU A 204 -18.98 3.07 -1.95
C LEU A 204 -18.00 2.12 -2.65
N ASP A 205 -18.39 1.50 -3.77
CA ASP A 205 -17.49 0.60 -4.51
C ASP A 205 -16.29 1.36 -5.08
N HIS A 206 -16.53 2.56 -5.63
CA HIS A 206 -15.45 3.45 -6.07
C HIS A 206 -14.53 3.87 -4.92
N ALA A 207 -15.07 4.15 -3.73
CA ALA A 207 -14.25 4.41 -2.55
C ALA A 207 -13.37 3.20 -2.18
N ALA A 208 -13.87 1.97 -2.34
CA ALA A 208 -13.08 0.76 -2.11
C ALA A 208 -11.90 0.64 -3.10
N ASP A 209 -12.14 0.93 -4.39
CA ASP A 209 -11.09 0.94 -5.42
C ASP A 209 -10.00 1.99 -5.12
N LEU A 210 -10.41 3.18 -4.69
CA LEU A 210 -9.48 4.24 -4.29
C LEU A 210 -8.64 3.85 -3.05
N VAL A 211 -9.22 3.09 -2.11
CA VAL A 211 -8.47 2.53 -0.98
C VAL A 211 -7.46 1.47 -1.44
N ASP A 212 -7.81 0.63 -2.43
CA ASP A 212 -6.87 -0.34 -3.01
C ASP A 212 -5.70 0.38 -3.71
N ASN A 213 -5.98 1.46 -4.46
CA ASN A 213 -4.95 2.30 -5.08
C ASN A 213 -4.02 2.94 -4.04
N ALA A 214 -4.59 3.55 -2.99
CA ALA A 214 -3.81 4.14 -1.90
C ALA A 214 -2.92 3.09 -1.20
N THR A 215 -3.43 1.86 -1.04
CA THR A 215 -2.69 0.75 -0.45
C THR A 215 -1.53 0.32 -1.34
N GLY A 216 -1.75 0.24 -2.67
CA GLY A 216 -0.70 -0.01 -3.65
C GLY A 216 0.38 1.06 -3.66
N ALA A 217 0.00 2.34 -3.64
CA ALA A 217 0.93 3.46 -3.56
C ALA A 217 1.75 3.44 -2.25
N ALA A 218 1.11 3.10 -1.12
CA ALA A 218 1.81 2.95 0.16
C ALA A 218 2.79 1.77 0.16
N ALA A 219 2.46 0.65 -0.48
CA ALA A 219 3.37 -0.48 -0.63
C ALA A 219 4.57 -0.13 -1.52
N HIS A 220 4.32 0.58 -2.63
CA HIS A 220 5.38 1.07 -3.51
C HIS A 220 6.31 2.04 -2.78
N LEU A 221 5.78 2.99 -2.01
CA LEU A 221 6.58 3.91 -1.20
C LEU A 221 7.49 3.18 -0.21
N LYS A 222 7.01 2.09 0.43
CA LYS A 222 7.84 1.26 1.32
C LYS A 222 8.99 0.59 0.58
N LEU A 223 8.76 0.12 -0.64
CA LEU A 223 9.79 -0.48 -1.48
C LEU A 223 10.86 0.56 -1.86
N LEU A 224 10.43 1.74 -2.30
CA LEU A 224 11.34 2.85 -2.65
C LEU A 224 12.20 3.25 -1.45
N ALA A 225 11.61 3.36 -0.26
CA ALA A 225 12.35 3.66 0.97
C ALA A 225 13.39 2.58 1.32
N ALA A 226 13.11 1.30 1.03
CA ALA A 226 14.09 0.23 1.20
C ALA A 226 15.22 0.33 0.16
N GLN A 227 14.89 0.61 -1.10
CA GLN A 227 15.85 0.82 -2.17
C GLN A 227 16.77 2.02 -1.89
N GLN A 228 16.23 3.12 -1.37
CA GLN A 228 17.00 4.28 -0.96
C GLN A 228 18.03 3.92 0.13
N LYS A 229 17.64 3.15 1.14
CA LYS A 229 18.57 2.64 2.18
C LYS A 229 19.66 1.76 1.59
N GLN A 230 19.32 0.91 0.61
CA GLN A 230 20.29 0.06 -0.07
C GLN A 230 21.31 0.90 -0.86
N LEU A 231 20.86 1.92 -1.59
CA LEU A 231 21.75 2.84 -2.30
C LEU A 231 22.71 3.56 -1.36
N VAL A 232 22.23 3.99 -0.18
CA VAL A 232 23.10 4.57 0.86
C VAL A 232 24.15 3.56 1.33
N SER A 233 23.76 2.30 1.58
CA SER A 233 24.72 1.25 1.97
C SER A 233 25.77 1.02 0.87
N GLN A 234 25.38 0.99 -0.40
CA GLN A 234 26.30 0.85 -1.53
C GLN A 234 27.27 2.03 -1.63
N ALA A 235 26.79 3.27 -1.44
CA ALA A 235 27.65 4.44 -1.44
C ALA A 235 28.70 4.38 -0.32
N VAL A 236 28.30 3.98 0.88
CA VAL A 236 29.20 3.79 2.03
C VAL A 236 30.23 2.70 1.74
N GLN A 237 29.82 1.56 1.16
CA GLN A 237 30.74 0.48 0.78
C GLN A 237 31.75 0.93 -0.29
N ALA A 238 31.29 1.62 -1.34
CA ALA A 238 32.17 2.16 -2.38
C ALA A 238 33.19 3.16 -1.81
N TYR A 239 32.76 4.03 -0.89
CA TYR A 239 33.64 4.95 -0.19
C TYR A 239 34.67 4.23 0.70
N THR A 240 34.22 3.28 1.51
CA THR A 240 35.09 2.50 2.42
C THR A 240 36.12 1.67 1.64
N PHE A 241 35.71 1.03 0.55
CA PHE A 241 36.61 0.30 -0.34
C PHE A 241 37.66 1.24 -0.92
N ALA A 242 37.26 2.40 -1.45
CA ALA A 242 38.19 3.40 -1.99
C ALA A 242 39.18 3.91 -0.95
N ARG A 243 38.73 4.06 0.30
CA ARG A 243 39.54 4.45 1.45
C ARG A 243 40.58 3.40 1.82
N TYR A 244 40.18 2.12 1.90
CA TYR A 244 41.09 1.00 2.17
C TYR A 244 42.11 0.84 1.04
N ALA A 245 41.64 0.88 -0.21
CA ALA A 245 42.46 0.83 -1.41
C ALA A 245 43.51 1.95 -1.48
N ALA A 246 43.24 3.12 -0.90
CA ALA A 246 44.19 4.24 -0.84
C ALA A 246 45.22 4.12 0.30
N THR A 247 44.99 3.28 1.30
CA THR A 247 45.91 3.05 2.44
C THR A 247 46.85 1.87 2.25
N VAL A 248 46.63 1.07 1.22
CA VAL A 248 47.45 -0.09 0.87
C VAL A 248 48.56 0.36 -0.09
N PRO A 249 49.86 0.11 0.19
CA PRO A 249 50.96 0.47 -0.72
C PRO A 249 50.80 -0.18 -2.10
N ALA A 250 51.11 0.57 -3.17
CA ALA A 250 50.97 0.13 -4.56
C ALA A 250 51.68 -1.21 -4.85
N GLU A 251 52.71 -1.56 -4.08
CA GLU A 251 53.48 -2.80 -4.19
C GLU A 251 52.66 -4.06 -3.85
N THR A 252 51.56 -3.93 -3.10
CA THR A 252 50.64 -5.06 -2.79
C THR A 252 49.42 -5.11 -3.71
N MET A 253 49.31 -4.18 -4.66
CA MET A 253 48.23 -4.13 -5.66
C MET A 253 48.72 -4.53 -7.06
N HIS A 254 49.78 -5.33 -7.16
CA HIS A 254 50.00 -6.12 -8.36
C HIS A 254 48.96 -7.23 -8.40
N GLN A 255 47.80 -6.94 -8.98
CA GLN A 255 47.13 -7.98 -9.76
C GLN A 255 48.08 -8.29 -10.91
N THR A 256 48.83 -9.39 -10.80
CA THR A 256 49.39 -10.03 -11.97
C THR A 256 48.23 -10.20 -12.95
N PRO A 257 48.30 -9.69 -14.18
CA PRO A 257 47.21 -9.80 -15.13
C PRO A 257 46.77 -11.26 -15.24
N LEU A 258 45.46 -11.52 -15.31
CA LEU A 258 44.90 -12.86 -15.54
C LEU A 258 45.62 -13.58 -16.70
N GLN A 259 46.09 -12.81 -17.68
CA GLN A 259 46.90 -13.26 -18.82
C GLN A 259 48.19 -14.00 -18.44
N ASP A 260 48.87 -13.67 -17.33
CA ASP A 260 50.11 -14.35 -16.92
C ASP A 260 49.83 -15.68 -16.18
N ILE A 261 48.64 -15.80 -15.57
CA ILE A 261 48.16 -17.07 -14.98
C ILE A 261 47.70 -18.00 -16.09
N GLU A 262 46.91 -17.49 -17.04
CA GLU A 262 46.44 -18.23 -18.22
C GLU A 262 47.64 -18.69 -19.08
N ALA A 263 48.63 -17.83 -19.32
CA ALA A 263 49.82 -18.21 -20.09
C ALA A 263 50.67 -19.29 -19.41
N LYS A 264 50.80 -19.26 -18.06
CA LYS A 264 51.55 -20.28 -17.30
C LYS A 264 50.78 -21.61 -17.22
N GLN A 265 49.46 -21.57 -17.06
CA GLN A 265 48.61 -22.76 -17.12
C GLN A 265 48.63 -23.36 -18.52
N GLU A 266 48.55 -22.56 -19.58
CA GLU A 266 48.61 -23.03 -20.96
C GLU A 266 49.97 -23.64 -21.33
N ALA A 267 51.07 -23.06 -20.83
CA ALA A 267 52.41 -23.62 -21.01
C ALA A 267 52.58 -24.97 -20.30
N ALA A 268 52.10 -25.09 -19.05
CA ALA A 268 52.15 -26.34 -18.29
C ALA A 268 51.22 -27.42 -18.88
N GLU A 269 50.04 -27.02 -19.38
CA GLU A 269 49.12 -27.90 -20.09
C GLU A 269 49.76 -28.41 -21.39
N LYS A 270 50.45 -27.56 -22.15
CA LYS A 270 51.22 -27.97 -23.35
C LYS A 270 52.38 -28.91 -23.01
N GLU A 271 52.94 -28.84 -21.82
CA GLU A 271 53.99 -29.75 -21.36
C GLU A 271 53.42 -31.14 -21.04
N CYS A 272 52.29 -31.21 -20.32
CA CYS A 272 51.59 -32.48 -20.08
C CYS A 272 51.12 -33.13 -21.39
N ASN A 273 50.56 -32.36 -22.32
CA ASN A 273 50.03 -32.87 -23.59
C ASN A 273 51.11 -33.43 -24.54
N LYS A 274 52.41 -33.22 -24.25
CA LYS A 274 53.51 -33.87 -25.00
C LYS A 274 53.79 -35.30 -24.54
N ILE A 275 53.23 -35.72 -23.41
CA ILE A 275 53.44 -37.04 -22.83
C ILE A 275 52.37 -37.98 -23.40
N ASP A 276 52.79 -38.92 -24.25
CA ASP A 276 51.93 -39.86 -24.95
C ASP A 276 51.88 -41.25 -24.31
N LYS A 277 52.59 -41.44 -23.19
CA LYS A 277 52.65 -42.68 -22.42
C LYS A 277 52.05 -42.51 -21.03
N ASP A 278 51.18 -43.44 -20.66
CA ASP A 278 50.50 -43.47 -19.36
C ASP A 278 51.49 -43.53 -18.18
N THR A 279 52.52 -44.38 -18.26
CA THR A 279 53.54 -44.53 -17.21
C THR A 279 54.32 -43.23 -16.96
N ASP A 280 54.62 -42.50 -18.02
CA ASP A 280 55.42 -41.27 -17.96
C ASP A 280 54.55 -40.09 -17.51
N CYS A 281 53.25 -40.13 -17.84
CA CYS A 281 52.26 -39.17 -17.34
C CYS A 281 52.01 -39.35 -15.85
N ALA A 282 51.82 -40.60 -15.40
CA ALA A 282 51.61 -40.94 -14.00
C ALA A 282 52.85 -40.65 -13.13
N ALA A 283 54.05 -40.71 -13.72
CA ALA A 283 55.29 -40.32 -13.05
C ALA A 283 55.44 -38.80 -12.89
N ASN A 284 54.69 -37.99 -13.65
CA ASN A 284 54.67 -36.54 -13.49
C ASN A 284 53.56 -36.13 -12.51
N PRO A 285 53.90 -35.71 -11.28
CA PRO A 285 52.91 -35.40 -10.24
C PRO A 285 52.03 -34.18 -10.58
N LYS A 286 52.38 -33.42 -11.63
CA LYS A 286 51.59 -32.26 -12.09
C LYS A 286 50.57 -32.64 -13.16
N CYS A 287 50.74 -33.77 -13.83
CA CYS A 287 49.87 -34.20 -14.93
C CYS A 287 48.95 -35.34 -14.50
N LYS A 288 47.86 -35.55 -15.24
CA LYS A 288 46.87 -36.59 -14.99
C LYS A 288 46.49 -37.27 -16.29
N TRP A 289 46.57 -38.59 -16.31
CA TRP A 289 46.16 -39.38 -17.45
C TRP A 289 44.63 -39.54 -17.50
N ASN A 290 44.05 -39.24 -18.65
CA ASN A 290 42.65 -39.41 -18.98
C ASN A 290 42.51 -40.36 -20.17
N ASN A 291 42.20 -41.62 -19.86
CA ASN A 291 41.96 -42.66 -20.86
C ASN A 291 40.71 -42.42 -21.73
N LYS A 292 39.86 -41.44 -21.40
CA LYS A 292 38.64 -41.06 -22.14
C LYS A 292 38.77 -39.77 -22.95
N ALA A 293 39.98 -39.21 -23.10
CA ALA A 293 40.16 -38.01 -23.91
C ALA A 293 39.81 -38.28 -25.38
N GLU A 294 39.02 -37.39 -26.00
CA GLU A 294 38.58 -37.49 -27.40
C GLU A 294 39.76 -37.36 -28.38
N ASP A 295 40.77 -36.57 -28.01
CA ASP A 295 42.02 -36.46 -28.76
C ASP A 295 43.07 -37.42 -28.17
N PRO A 296 43.52 -38.44 -28.93
CA PRO A 296 44.52 -39.38 -28.44
C PRO A 296 45.88 -38.74 -28.12
N LYS A 297 46.14 -37.51 -28.58
CA LYS A 297 47.33 -36.71 -28.24
C LYS A 297 47.16 -35.84 -26.99
N LYS A 298 45.98 -35.85 -26.35
CA LYS A 298 45.68 -35.09 -25.12
C LYS A 298 45.22 -35.99 -23.98
N LYS A 299 45.75 -37.22 -23.94
CA LYS A 299 45.47 -38.17 -22.87
C LYS A 299 46.19 -37.82 -21.58
N CYS A 300 47.25 -37.03 -21.60
CA CYS A 300 47.93 -36.52 -20.41
C CYS A 300 47.70 -35.00 -20.29
N THR A 301 46.90 -34.56 -19.33
CA THR A 301 46.55 -33.14 -19.13
C THR A 301 47.05 -32.63 -17.79
N LEU A 302 47.11 -31.31 -17.58
CA LEU A 302 47.48 -30.77 -16.27
C LEU A 302 46.41 -31.16 -15.23
N SER A 303 46.86 -31.63 -14.06
CA SER A 303 45.97 -31.99 -12.96
C SER A 303 45.30 -30.75 -12.36
N GLU A 304 44.10 -30.91 -11.80
CA GLU A 304 43.36 -29.83 -11.14
C GLU A 304 44.10 -29.32 -9.90
N GLU A 305 44.79 -30.22 -9.19
CA GLU A 305 45.62 -29.90 -8.05
C GLU A 305 46.82 -29.01 -8.46
N ALA A 306 47.44 -29.28 -9.61
CA ALA A 306 48.52 -28.46 -10.16
C ALA A 306 48.01 -27.10 -10.68
N LYS A 307 46.81 -27.03 -11.27
CA LYS A 307 46.19 -25.76 -11.70
C LYS A 307 45.98 -24.82 -10.51
N GLN A 308 45.45 -25.36 -9.41
CA GLN A 308 45.27 -24.61 -8.16
C GLN A 308 46.59 -24.24 -7.49
N ALA A 309 47.62 -25.08 -7.58
CA ALA A 309 48.96 -24.77 -7.06
C ALA A 309 49.62 -23.61 -7.83
N VAL A 310 49.43 -23.51 -9.15
CA VAL A 310 49.91 -22.38 -9.97
C VAL A 310 49.19 -21.07 -9.62
N GLU A 311 47.92 -21.14 -9.26
CA GLU A 311 47.15 -19.98 -8.76
C GLU A 311 47.61 -19.54 -7.37
N LYS A 312 47.86 -20.48 -6.45
CA LYS A 312 48.30 -20.21 -5.06
C LYS A 312 49.75 -19.77 -4.94
N ALA A 313 50.68 -20.35 -5.71
CA ALA A 313 52.10 -19.98 -5.68
C ALA A 313 52.34 -18.53 -6.12
N ASN A 314 51.44 -17.95 -6.92
CA ASN A 314 51.46 -16.53 -7.27
C ASN A 314 50.90 -15.61 -6.16
N GLN A 315 50.23 -16.14 -5.13
CA GLN A 315 49.69 -15.36 -3.99
C GLN A 315 50.62 -15.33 -2.77
N GLU A 316 51.47 -16.34 -2.55
CA GLU A 316 52.30 -16.47 -1.33
C GLU A 316 53.70 -15.84 -1.43
N GLY A 317 54.06 -15.27 -2.58
CA GLY A 317 55.33 -14.60 -2.78
C GLY A 317 55.38 -13.17 -2.22
N LYS A 318 55.37 -13.02 -0.88
CA LYS A 318 55.99 -11.94 -0.04
C LYS A 318 55.07 -11.41 1.07
N GLY A 319 55.20 -11.99 2.26
CA GLY A 319 54.88 -11.33 3.52
C GLY A 319 56.09 -11.39 4.45
N ALA A 320 56.65 -10.23 4.85
CA ALA A 320 57.48 -10.08 6.06
C ALA A 320 57.85 -8.60 6.33
N LYS A 321 57.05 -7.86 7.11
CA LYS A 321 57.47 -7.34 8.43
C LYS A 321 56.41 -6.42 9.05
N THR A 322 56.18 -6.70 10.32
CA THR A 322 55.45 -5.98 11.35
C THR A 322 55.97 -4.56 11.59
N THR A 323 55.09 -3.55 11.62
CA THR A 323 55.28 -2.37 12.48
C THR A 323 53.93 -1.74 12.87
N ASN A 324 53.67 -1.72 14.19
CA ASN A 324 52.66 -0.88 14.84
C ASN A 324 52.87 0.60 14.48
N THR A 325 51.80 1.40 14.29
CA THR A 325 51.74 2.80 14.75
C THR A 325 50.29 3.29 14.79
N THR A 326 49.85 3.58 16.02
CA THR A 326 48.73 4.41 16.43
C THR A 326 48.81 5.82 15.82
N GLY A 327 47.70 6.33 15.31
CA GLY A 327 47.63 7.71 14.80
C GLY A 327 46.20 8.17 14.62
N ASN A 328 45.57 8.50 15.75
CA ASN A 328 44.30 9.21 15.85
C ASN A 328 44.31 10.46 14.95
N ASN A 329 43.28 10.66 14.12
CA ASN A 329 42.92 11.97 13.60
C ASN A 329 41.41 12.07 13.45
N SER A 330 40.84 12.74 14.45
CA SER A 330 39.55 13.43 14.42
C SER A 330 39.32 14.15 13.10
N PHE A 331 38.25 13.80 12.40
CA PHE A 331 37.62 14.70 11.44
C PHE A 331 36.18 14.94 11.86
N VAL A 332 35.94 16.21 12.16
CA VAL A 332 34.66 16.84 12.51
C VAL A 332 33.65 16.61 11.38
N ILE A 333 32.69 15.72 11.61
CA ILE A 333 31.47 15.66 10.80
C ILE A 333 30.58 16.79 11.30
N LYS A 334 30.42 17.85 10.51
CA LYS A 334 29.51 18.95 10.82
C LYS A 334 28.10 18.41 11.03
N LYS A 335 27.56 18.79 12.17
CA LYS A 335 26.29 18.42 12.76
C LYS A 335 25.13 18.98 11.90
N ALA A 336 24.59 18.11 11.05
CA ALA A 336 23.18 17.99 10.67
C ALA A 336 22.59 19.07 9.73
N PRO A 337 21.42 18.79 9.10
CA PRO A 337 20.20 18.37 9.80
C PRO A 337 19.67 17.02 9.27
N LEU A 338 19.64 15.90 10.01
CA LEU A 338 18.61 15.49 10.98
C LEU A 338 17.17 16.03 10.84
N MET A 339 16.82 16.76 9.78
CA MET A 339 15.46 17.30 9.59
C MET A 339 14.51 16.38 8.82
N LEU A 340 15.00 15.27 8.26
CA LEU A 340 14.11 14.29 7.59
C LEU A 340 13.37 13.38 8.60
N ALA A 341 13.92 13.18 9.79
CA ALA A 341 13.23 12.48 10.88
C ALA A 341 12.19 13.38 11.58
N PHE A 342 12.36 14.70 11.52
CA PHE A 342 11.40 15.65 12.10
C PHE A 342 10.17 15.91 11.21
N PHE A 343 10.22 15.63 9.90
CA PHE A 343 9.03 15.75 9.05
C PHE A 343 8.06 14.56 9.17
N LEU A 344 8.54 13.42 9.68
CA LEU A 344 7.68 12.26 9.98
C LEU A 344 7.13 12.28 11.42
N LEU A 345 7.69 13.10 12.31
CA LEU A 345 7.19 13.30 13.69
C LEU A 345 6.56 14.69 13.93
N GLY A 346 6.84 15.68 13.10
CA GLY A 346 6.39 17.07 13.24
C GLY A 346 4.99 17.37 12.67
N VAL A 347 4.40 16.47 11.88
CA VAL A 347 3.01 16.61 11.44
C VAL A 347 2.02 16.39 12.61
N LYS A 348 2.50 15.93 13.77
CA LYS A 348 1.68 15.83 14.99
C LYS A 348 1.43 17.16 15.73
N PHE A 349 2.09 18.28 15.38
CA PHE A 349 2.03 19.49 16.22
C PHE A 349 1.14 20.64 15.73
N LYS A 350 0.54 20.56 14.53
CA LYS A 350 -0.43 21.59 14.06
C LYS A 350 -1.90 21.13 14.00
N TYR A 351 -2.16 19.83 14.12
CA TYR A 351 -3.53 19.31 14.26
C TYR A 351 -4.01 19.22 15.71
N TYR A 352 -3.14 19.46 16.69
CA TYR A 352 -3.48 19.33 18.11
C TYR A 352 -4.32 20.51 18.67
N THR A 353 -4.41 21.64 17.96
CA THR A 353 -5.23 22.79 18.37
C THR A 353 -6.65 22.73 17.80
N ILE A 354 -6.89 21.97 16.74
CA ILE A 354 -8.25 21.81 16.16
C ILE A 354 -8.96 20.58 16.75
N LEU A 355 -8.24 19.60 17.30
CA LEU A 355 -8.81 18.43 17.97
C LEU A 355 -9.06 18.64 19.48
N ARG A 356 -9.53 19.84 19.89
CA ARG A 356 -9.94 20.14 21.27
C ARG A 356 -11.38 20.64 21.41
N ILE A 357 -12.16 20.70 20.32
CA ILE A 357 -13.57 21.11 20.38
C ILE A 357 -14.54 19.91 20.39
N VAL A 358 -14.09 18.68 20.10
CA VAL A 358 -14.98 17.50 20.10
C VAL A 358 -14.32 16.31 20.82
N VAL A 359 -14.70 16.17 22.09
CA VAL A 359 -14.61 15.00 23.00
C VAL A 359 -13.23 14.63 23.62
N PRO A 360 -13.13 14.52 24.97
CA PRO A 360 -11.91 14.22 25.73
C PRO A 360 -11.68 12.70 25.89
N PHE A 361 -10.42 12.29 26.11
CA PHE A 361 -9.90 11.11 26.85
C PHE A 361 -8.58 10.62 26.21
N HIS A 362 -7.41 11.04 26.71
CA HIS A 362 -6.53 10.32 27.65
C HIS A 362 -6.10 8.92 27.21
N VAL A 363 -4.88 8.82 26.65
CA VAL A 363 -4.08 7.58 26.67
C VAL A 363 -2.63 7.93 27.03
N ASN A 364 -2.24 7.50 28.23
CA ASN A 364 -0.86 7.43 28.70
C ASN A 364 -0.07 6.42 27.84
N PHE A 365 1.10 6.83 27.35
CA PHE A 365 2.09 5.93 26.79
C PHE A 365 3.28 5.86 27.77
N LEU A 366 3.44 4.71 28.42
CA LEU A 366 4.59 4.38 29.26
C LEU A 366 5.68 3.73 28.41
N PHE A 367 6.90 4.22 28.59
CA PHE A 367 8.15 3.56 28.24
C PHE A 367 8.41 2.38 29.20
N SER A 368 8.76 1.21 28.67
CA SER A 368 9.84 0.34 29.14
C SER A 368 10.20 -0.65 28.04
#